data_AF-A0A2H9QKC7-F1
#
_entry.id   AF-A0A2H9QKC7-F1
#
_cell.length_a   1.000
_cell.length_b   1.000
_cell.length_c   1.000
_cell.angle_alpha   90.00
_cell.angle_beta   90.00
_cell.angle_gamma   90.00
#
_symmetry.space_group_name_H-M   'P 1'
#
loop_
_entity.id
_entity.type
_entity.pdbx_description
1 polymer ?
#
loop_
_entity_poly.entity_id
_entity_poly.type
_entity_poly.pdbx_seq_one_letter_code
_entity_poly.pdbx_strand_id
1 'polypeptide(L)'
;MNKKLTIIGAVVVLVFIAFAVVDLNDQSTEYVVHEPVLLNADNLAAYLSGYELINDLPSDARIQVNFGEISYYTIGQSIEKGEIDNSDLDIYLPENYIGLIGEVGLCSAVSTAVSNKKLGVEVHLSNGKLLWKYKGLLKYRGCLG
;
A
#
# COMPACT_ATOMS: atom_id res chain seq x y z
N MET A 1 44.91 27.10 23.68
CA MET A 1 44.01 25.96 23.42
C MET A 1 42.58 26.42 23.70
N ASN A 2 41.80 26.66 22.65
CA ASN A 2 40.56 27.43 22.73
C ASN A 2 39.40 26.56 23.21
N LYS A 3 39.03 26.69 24.50
CA LYS A 3 37.92 25.95 25.15
C LYS A 3 36.58 26.03 24.39
N LYS A 4 36.41 27.02 23.51
CA LYS A 4 35.21 27.19 22.68
C LYS A 4 35.10 26.17 21.55
N LEU A 5 36.21 25.64 21.04
CA LEU A 5 36.20 24.68 19.92
C LEU A 5 35.74 23.28 20.36
N THR A 6 36.03 22.90 21.60
CA THR A 6 35.68 21.59 22.16
C THR A 6 34.18 21.43 22.43
N ILE A 7 33.49 22.52 22.80
CA ILE A 7 32.06 22.50 23.10
C ILE A 7 31.22 22.31 21.82
N ILE A 8 31.63 22.94 20.72
CA ILE A 8 30.91 22.85 19.43
C ILE A 8 30.98 21.42 18.89
N GLY A 9 32.13 20.76 18.98
CA GLY A 9 32.28 19.36 18.56
C GLY A 9 31.37 18.40 19.34
N ALA A 10 31.23 18.58 20.66
CA ALA A 10 30.39 17.73 21.50
C ALA A 10 28.89 17.86 21.18
N VAL A 11 28.42 19.08 20.87
CA VAL A 11 27.02 19.32 20.52
C VAL A 11 26.65 18.68 19.18
N VAL A 12 27.53 18.76 18.17
CA VAL A 12 27.28 18.14 16.86
C VAL A 12 27.20 16.61 16.97
N VAL A 13 28.07 15.99 17.78
CA VAL A 13 28.03 14.54 18.01
C VAL A 13 26.76 14.13 18.75
N LEU A 14 26.31 14.89 19.75
CA LEU A 14 25.06 14.62 20.46
C LEU A 14 23.83 14.74 19.56
N VAL A 15 23.80 15.71 18.64
CA VAL A 15 22.72 15.84 17.65
C VAL A 15 22.72 14.64 16.69
N PHE A 16 23.89 14.21 16.20
CA PHE A 16 24.00 13.03 15.33
C PHE A 16 23.55 11.73 16.03
N ILE A 17 23.90 11.55 17.31
CA ILE A 17 23.44 10.41 18.11
C ILE A 17 21.92 10.48 18.31
N ALA A 18 21.36 11.66 18.59
CA ALA A 18 19.92 11.82 18.74
C ALA A 18 19.16 11.46 17.45
N PHE A 19 19.67 11.86 16.28
CA PHE A 19 19.07 11.48 15.00
C PHE A 19 19.19 9.98 14.72
N ALA A 20 20.32 9.35 15.04
CA ALA A 20 20.50 7.91 14.83
C ALA A 20 19.60 7.03 15.72
N VAL A 21 19.17 7.53 16.89
CA VAL A 21 18.27 6.79 17.79
C VAL A 21 16.81 6.86 17.33
N VAL A 22 16.41 7.87 16.55
CA VAL A 22 15.02 8.00 16.06
C VAL A 22 14.70 6.95 14.98
N ASP A 23 15.67 6.49 14.20
CA ASP A 23 15.48 5.45 13.17
C ASP A 23 15.30 4.02 13.73
N LEU A 24 15.54 3.80 15.04
CA LEU A 24 15.34 2.48 15.68
C LEU A 24 13.95 2.29 16.29
N ASN A 25 13.04 3.25 16.11
CA ASN A 25 11.64 3.06 16.46
C ASN A 25 10.94 2.24 15.37
N ASP A 26 11.43 1.02 15.19
CA ASP A 26 10.83 -0.07 14.43
C ASP A 26 9.46 -0.32 15.03
N GLN A 27 8.44 0.27 14.43
CA GLN A 27 7.06 -0.12 14.69
C GLN A 27 6.95 -1.56 14.22
N SER A 28 7.11 -2.50 15.15
CA SER A 28 6.58 -3.84 15.01
C SER A 28 5.08 -3.69 14.78
N THR A 29 4.67 -3.62 13.52
CA THR A 29 3.28 -3.70 13.13
C THR A 29 2.79 -5.03 13.66
N GLU A 30 1.95 -4.98 14.68
CA GLU A 30 1.26 -6.14 15.22
C GLU A 30 0.52 -6.81 14.05
N TYR A 31 1.06 -7.92 13.57
CA TYR A 31 0.45 -8.68 12.49
C TYR A 31 -0.83 -9.28 13.03
N VAL A 32 -1.96 -8.70 12.64
CA VAL A 32 -3.27 -9.30 12.89
C VAL A 32 -3.29 -10.63 12.14
N VAL A 33 -3.27 -11.72 12.88
CA VAL A 33 -3.40 -13.08 12.32
C VAL A 33 -4.85 -13.20 11.84
N HIS A 34 -5.05 -13.08 10.54
CA HIS A 34 -6.33 -13.35 9.92
C HIS A 34 -6.50 -14.87 9.77
N GLU A 35 -7.64 -15.40 10.20
CA GLU A 35 -7.99 -16.77 9.85
C GLU A 35 -8.08 -16.88 8.32
N PRO A 36 -7.52 -17.94 7.71
CA PRO A 36 -7.48 -18.08 6.26
C PRO A 36 -8.91 -18.15 5.71
N VAL A 37 -9.22 -17.30 4.75
CA VAL A 37 -10.49 -17.27 4.03
C VAL A 37 -10.27 -17.87 2.65
N LEU A 38 -11.09 -18.84 2.26
CA LEU A 38 -11.06 -19.38 0.90
C LEU A 38 -11.61 -18.34 -0.09
N LEU A 39 -10.72 -17.55 -0.68
CA LEU A 39 -11.07 -16.56 -1.69
C LEU A 39 -11.02 -17.13 -3.11
N ASN A 40 -11.96 -16.66 -3.92
CA ASN A 40 -12.08 -16.94 -5.33
C ASN A 40 -12.64 -15.71 -6.06
N ALA A 41 -12.83 -15.84 -7.37
CA ALA A 41 -13.27 -14.72 -8.20
C ALA A 41 -14.65 -14.15 -7.81
N ASP A 42 -15.50 -14.94 -7.16
CA ASP A 42 -16.89 -14.56 -6.91
C ASP A 42 -17.07 -13.89 -5.54
N ASN A 43 -16.17 -14.14 -4.58
CA ASN A 43 -16.22 -13.55 -3.25
C ASN A 43 -15.15 -12.49 -2.97
N LEU A 44 -14.17 -12.29 -3.86
CA LEU A 44 -13.09 -11.32 -3.66
C LEU A 44 -13.60 -9.89 -3.48
N ALA A 45 -14.57 -9.45 -4.31
CA ALA A 45 -15.09 -8.08 -4.22
C ALA A 45 -15.71 -7.80 -2.83
N ALA A 46 -16.54 -8.73 -2.34
CA ALA A 46 -17.15 -8.64 -1.01
C ALA A 46 -16.10 -8.64 0.11
N TYR A 47 -15.05 -9.45 -0.04
CA TYR A 47 -13.93 -9.49 0.90
C TYR A 47 -13.17 -8.15 0.95
N LEU A 48 -12.83 -7.59 -0.21
CA LEU A 48 -12.08 -6.33 -0.31
C LEU A 48 -12.88 -5.14 0.24
N SER A 49 -14.21 -5.10 0.05
CA SER A 49 -15.07 -4.03 0.58
C SER A 49 -15.01 -3.90 2.12
N GLY A 50 -14.53 -4.91 2.84
CA GLY A 50 -14.33 -4.86 4.29
C GLY A 50 -13.03 -4.17 4.73
N TYR A 51 -12.10 -3.86 3.81
CA TYR A 51 -10.80 -3.29 4.16
C TYR A 51 -10.87 -1.77 4.34
N GLU A 52 -10.22 -1.26 5.40
CA GLU A 52 -10.12 0.19 5.65
C GLU A 52 -9.52 0.96 4.47
N LEU A 53 -8.56 0.37 3.75
CA LEU A 53 -7.96 0.92 2.53
C LEU A 53 -9.04 1.36 1.52
N ILE A 54 -10.07 0.54 1.34
CA ILE A 54 -11.15 0.79 0.38
C ILE A 54 -12.08 1.89 0.90
N ASN A 55 -12.37 1.90 2.20
CA ASN A 55 -13.17 2.93 2.83
C ASN A 55 -12.51 4.31 2.78
N ASP A 56 -11.18 4.36 2.72
CA ASP A 56 -10.39 5.59 2.61
C ASP A 56 -10.10 6.02 1.17
N LEU A 57 -10.63 5.31 0.17
CA LEU A 57 -10.53 5.76 -1.21
C LEU A 57 -11.27 7.10 -1.38
N PRO A 58 -10.69 8.05 -2.14
CA PRO A 58 -11.40 9.24 -2.59
C PRO A 58 -12.72 8.86 -3.27
N SER A 59 -13.79 9.62 -3.06
CA SER A 59 -15.12 9.28 -3.60
C SER A 59 -15.18 9.21 -5.13
N ASP A 60 -14.22 9.84 -5.82
CA ASP A 60 -14.07 9.84 -7.27
C ASP A 60 -12.91 8.95 -7.75
N ALA A 61 -12.29 8.13 -6.88
CA ALA A 61 -11.24 7.20 -7.25
C ALA A 61 -11.74 6.19 -8.27
N ARG A 62 -10.96 5.94 -9.31
CA ARG A 62 -11.27 4.96 -10.37
C ARG A 62 -10.06 4.06 -10.52
N ILE A 63 -10.04 2.90 -9.89
CA ILE A 63 -8.89 1.98 -9.96
C ILE A 63 -9.35 0.70 -10.61
N GLN A 64 -8.58 0.16 -11.55
CA GLN A 64 -8.76 -1.19 -12.04
C GLN A 64 -7.70 -2.12 -11.47
N VAL A 65 -8.09 -3.33 -11.11
CA VAL A 65 -7.21 -4.40 -10.63
C VAL A 65 -7.44 -5.63 -11.48
N ASN A 66 -6.38 -6.10 -12.15
CA ASN A 66 -6.40 -7.23 -13.06
C ASN A 66 -5.62 -8.39 -12.45
N PHE A 67 -6.27 -9.55 -12.34
CA PHE A 67 -5.76 -10.83 -11.87
C PHE A 67 -5.76 -11.82 -13.04
N GLY A 68 -4.80 -11.70 -13.96
CA GLY A 68 -4.84 -12.46 -15.22
C GLY A 68 -6.02 -12.06 -16.10
N GLU A 69 -6.95 -12.98 -16.35
CA GLU A 69 -8.17 -12.74 -17.15
C GLU A 69 -9.34 -12.17 -16.31
N ILE A 70 -9.16 -12.04 -15.00
CA ILE A 70 -10.20 -11.57 -14.08
C ILE A 70 -9.93 -10.13 -13.69
N SER A 71 -10.88 -9.24 -13.95
CA SER A 71 -10.75 -7.83 -13.60
C SER A 71 -11.77 -7.42 -12.55
N TYR A 72 -11.36 -6.47 -11.71
CA TYR A 72 -12.21 -5.75 -10.79
C TYR A 72 -11.94 -4.27 -10.95
N TYR A 73 -12.93 -3.45 -10.66
CA TYR A 73 -12.73 -2.02 -10.57
C TYR A 73 -13.36 -1.46 -9.31
N THR A 74 -12.90 -0.28 -8.94
CA THR A 74 -13.52 0.52 -7.90
C THR A 74 -13.86 1.90 -8.41
N ILE A 75 -15.06 2.38 -8.03
CA ILE A 75 -15.48 3.77 -8.13
C ILE A 75 -15.76 4.24 -6.71
N GLY A 76 -14.89 5.10 -6.17
CA GLY A 76 -14.95 5.49 -4.77
C GLY A 76 -14.69 4.31 -3.85
N GLN A 77 -15.70 3.93 -3.07
CA GLN A 77 -15.64 2.84 -2.10
C GLN A 77 -16.36 1.57 -2.60
N SER A 78 -16.98 1.61 -3.79
CA SER A 78 -17.62 0.43 -4.39
C SER A 78 -16.57 -0.43 -5.09
N ILE A 79 -16.70 -1.75 -5.02
CA ILE A 79 -15.87 -2.70 -5.76
C ILE A 79 -16.78 -3.62 -6.56
N GLU A 80 -16.50 -3.75 -7.85
CA GLU A 80 -17.28 -4.57 -8.77
C GLU A 80 -16.36 -5.43 -9.65
N LYS A 81 -16.84 -6.60 -10.05
CA LYS A 81 -16.14 -7.48 -11.00
C LYS A 81 -16.41 -6.98 -12.42
N GLY A 82 -15.36 -6.79 -13.20
CA GLY A 82 -15.43 -6.26 -14.56
C GLY A 82 -14.28 -5.30 -14.86
N GLU A 83 -14.43 -4.57 -15.96
CA GLU A 83 -13.49 -3.56 -16.44
C GLU A 83 -14.14 -2.17 -16.40
N ILE A 84 -13.33 -1.13 -16.30
CA ILE A 84 -13.78 0.26 -16.32
C ILE A 84 -12.94 1.09 -17.30
N ASP A 85 -13.62 1.95 -18.07
CA ASP A 85 -12.92 2.93 -18.89
C ASP A 85 -12.42 4.12 -18.08
N ASN A 86 -11.25 4.67 -18.46
CA ASN A 86 -10.62 5.85 -17.86
C ASN A 86 -10.33 5.71 -16.35
N SER A 87 -9.73 4.59 -15.97
CA SER A 87 -9.14 4.44 -14.63
C SER A 87 -8.07 5.52 -14.38
N ASP A 88 -7.88 5.88 -13.12
CA ASP A 88 -6.77 6.72 -12.66
C ASP A 88 -5.45 5.93 -12.68
N LEU A 89 -5.55 4.62 -12.38
CA LEU A 89 -4.45 3.66 -12.40
C LEU A 89 -4.98 2.23 -12.56
N ASP A 90 -4.16 1.39 -13.19
CA ASP A 90 -4.39 -0.05 -13.36
C ASP A 90 -3.34 -0.83 -12.58
N ILE A 91 -3.78 -1.81 -11.80
CA ILE A 91 -2.94 -2.71 -11.02
C ILE A 91 -3.00 -4.09 -11.67
N TYR A 92 -1.85 -4.73 -11.84
CA TYR A 92 -1.74 -6.06 -12.45
C TYR A 92 -1.08 -7.02 -11.47
N LEU A 93 -1.76 -8.13 -11.22
CA LEU A 93 -1.32 -9.23 -10.37
C LEU A 93 -1.57 -10.56 -11.09
N PRO A 94 -0.78 -11.61 -10.80
CA PRO A 94 -1.11 -12.96 -11.25
C PRO A 94 -2.40 -13.46 -10.60
N GLU A 95 -3.17 -14.29 -11.31
CA GLU A 95 -4.47 -14.81 -10.83
C GLU A 95 -4.38 -15.54 -9.47
N ASN A 96 -3.28 -16.26 -9.23
CA ASN A 96 -3.07 -16.99 -7.98
C ASN A 96 -2.96 -16.07 -6.73
N TYR A 97 -2.83 -14.75 -6.91
CA TYR A 97 -2.82 -13.82 -5.79
C TYR A 97 -4.19 -13.64 -5.14
N ILE A 98 -5.29 -14.01 -5.81
CA ILE A 98 -6.62 -14.03 -5.18
C ILE A 98 -6.62 -14.99 -3.98
N GLY A 99 -6.11 -16.20 -4.17
CA GLY A 99 -5.98 -17.18 -3.10
C GLY A 99 -5.01 -16.70 -2.02
N LEU A 100 -3.87 -16.14 -2.41
CA LEU A 100 -2.88 -15.61 -1.47
C LEU A 100 -3.46 -14.49 -0.58
N ILE A 101 -4.28 -13.60 -1.13
CA ILE A 101 -4.97 -12.56 -0.35
C ILE A 101 -5.86 -13.20 0.73
N GLY A 102 -6.51 -14.32 0.42
CA GLY A 102 -7.33 -15.06 1.38
C GLY A 102 -6.52 -15.75 2.47
N GLU A 103 -5.31 -16.21 2.14
CA GLU A 103 -4.41 -16.91 3.07
C GLU A 103 -3.66 -15.98 4.01
N VAL A 104 -3.12 -14.86 3.52
CA VAL A 104 -2.21 -13.98 4.28
C VAL A 104 -2.70 -12.55 4.45
N GLY A 105 -3.86 -12.21 3.89
CA GLY A 105 -4.43 -10.86 3.86
C GLY A 105 -3.89 -10.00 2.72
N LEU A 106 -4.61 -8.91 2.43
CA LEU A 106 -4.32 -8.01 1.30
C LEU A 106 -2.90 -7.44 1.34
N CYS A 107 -2.49 -6.85 2.47
CA CYS A 107 -1.20 -6.17 2.58
C CYS A 107 -0.02 -7.12 2.44
N SER A 108 -0.08 -8.29 3.09
CA SER A 108 0.96 -9.31 2.97
C SER A 108 1.06 -9.84 1.54
N ALA A 109 -0.07 -10.05 0.87
CA ALA A 109 -0.09 -10.48 -0.53
C ALA A 109 0.50 -9.40 -1.46
N VAL A 110 0.15 -8.12 -1.28
CA VAL A 110 0.71 -7.01 -2.06
C VAL A 110 2.21 -6.85 -1.82
N SER A 111 2.66 -6.87 -0.57
CA SER A 111 4.09 -6.81 -0.23
C SER A 111 4.88 -7.99 -0.83
N THR A 112 4.28 -9.18 -0.84
CA THR A 112 4.83 -10.36 -1.51
C THR A 112 4.90 -10.15 -3.03
N ALA A 113 3.89 -9.53 -3.64
CA ALA A 113 3.88 -9.22 -5.07
C ALA A 113 5.00 -8.24 -5.44
N VAL A 114 5.18 -7.18 -4.65
CA VAL A 114 6.25 -6.18 -4.83
C VAL A 114 7.62 -6.85 -4.72
N SER A 115 7.84 -7.61 -3.65
CA SER A 115 9.12 -8.31 -3.38
C SER A 115 9.49 -9.29 -4.50
N ASN A 116 8.48 -9.97 -5.06
CA ASN A 116 8.65 -10.92 -6.16
C ASN A 116 8.61 -10.28 -7.56
N LYS A 117 8.51 -8.95 -7.66
CA LYS A 117 8.36 -8.21 -8.94
C LYS A 117 7.19 -8.73 -9.79
N LYS A 118 6.08 -9.07 -9.13
CA LYS A 118 4.83 -9.55 -9.72
C LYS A 118 3.72 -8.51 -9.75
N LEU A 119 3.91 -7.38 -9.07
CA LEU A 119 3.00 -6.24 -9.14
C LEU A 119 3.36 -5.37 -10.36
N GLY A 120 2.42 -5.20 -11.27
CA GLY A 120 2.46 -4.17 -12.32
C GLY A 120 1.55 -3.00 -11.94
N VAL A 121 1.95 -1.78 -12.24
CA VAL A 121 1.13 -0.58 -12.04
C VAL A 121 1.26 0.32 -13.26
N GLU A 122 0.14 0.67 -13.88
CA GLU A 122 0.05 1.69 -14.93
C GLU A 122 -0.73 2.88 -14.40
N VAL A 123 -0.22 4.09 -14.62
CA VAL A 123 -0.80 5.32 -14.06
C VAL A 123 -1.25 6.22 -15.20
N HIS A 124 -2.55 6.52 -15.23
CA HIS A 124 -3.17 7.36 -16.27
C HIS A 124 -3.28 8.84 -15.85
N LEU A 125 -3.13 9.12 -14.55
CA LEU A 125 -3.02 10.48 -14.03
C LEU A 125 -1.57 10.99 -14.05
N SER A 126 -1.39 12.30 -14.22
CA SER A 126 -0.10 12.93 -13.93
C SER A 126 0.26 12.74 -12.45
N ASN A 127 1.54 12.51 -12.14
CA ASN A 127 2.05 12.27 -10.78
C ASN A 127 1.51 13.26 -9.71
N GLY A 128 1.45 14.56 -10.03
CA GLY A 128 0.93 15.56 -9.09
C GLY A 128 -0.56 15.39 -8.78
N LYS A 129 -1.38 15.07 -9.80
CA LYS A 129 -2.81 14.77 -9.61
C LYS A 129 -3.00 13.48 -8.81
N LEU A 130 -2.22 12.45 -9.12
CA LEU A 130 -2.27 11.17 -8.40
C LEU A 130 -1.95 11.36 -6.92
N LEU A 131 -0.82 12.00 -6.61
CA LEU A 131 -0.40 12.24 -5.23
C LEU A 131 -1.43 13.07 -4.45
N TRP A 132 -2.01 14.09 -5.08
CA TRP A 132 -3.02 14.92 -4.43
C TRP A 132 -4.33 14.16 -4.17
N LYS A 133 -4.80 13.39 -5.17
CA LYS A 133 -6.02 12.59 -5.10
C LYS A 133 -5.89 11.50 -4.03
N TYR A 134 -4.80 10.75 -4.04
CA TYR A 134 -4.58 9.60 -3.17
C TYR A 134 -3.77 9.90 -1.91
N LYS A 135 -3.59 11.16 -1.52
CA LYS A 135 -2.81 11.55 -0.32
C LYS A 135 -3.28 10.85 0.96
N GLY A 136 -4.58 10.56 1.08
CA GLY A 136 -5.16 9.87 2.23
C GLY A 136 -4.67 8.44 2.37
N LEU A 137 -4.29 7.80 1.26
CA LEU A 137 -3.77 6.43 1.25
C LEU A 137 -2.29 6.34 1.62
N LEU A 138 -1.57 7.47 1.79
CA LEU A 138 -0.15 7.44 2.16
C LEU A 138 0.11 6.77 3.51
N LYS A 139 -0.89 6.73 4.40
CA LYS A 139 -0.81 5.98 5.66
C LYS A 139 -0.73 4.46 5.45
N TYR A 140 -1.14 3.95 4.28
CA TYR A 140 -1.04 2.55 3.87
C TYR A 140 0.23 2.24 3.08
N ARG A 141 1.21 3.15 3.03
CA ARG A 141 2.47 2.92 2.31
C ARG A 141 3.13 1.58 2.68
N GLY A 142 3.18 1.23 3.96
CA GLY A 142 3.74 -0.06 4.40
C GLY A 142 3.01 -1.30 3.84
N CYS A 143 1.74 -1.16 3.44
CA CYS A 143 0.93 -2.20 2.81
C CYS A 143 1.19 -2.28 1.29
N LEU A 144 1.39 -1.13 0.64
CA LEU A 144 1.49 -1.01 -0.82
C LEU A 144 2.93 -1.10 -1.37
N GLY A 145 3.95 -0.96 -0.51
CA GLY A 145 5.38 -0.96 -0.86
C GLY A 145 5.96 0.43 -1.03
#